data_AF-A0A6J2VH69-F1
#
_entry.id   AF-A0A6J2VH69-F1
#
_cell.length_a   1.000
_cell.length_b   1.000
_cell.length_c   1.000
_cell.angle_alpha   90.00
_cell.angle_beta   90.00
_cell.angle_gamma   90.00
#
_symmetry.space_group_name_H-M   'P 1'
#
loop_
_entity.id
_entity.type
_entity.pdbx_description
1 polymer ?
#
loop_
_entity_poly.entity_id
_entity_poly.type
_entity_poly.pdbx_seq_one_letter_code
_entity_poly.pdbx_strand_id
1 'polypeptide(L)'
;MAAYPKSHNPFADDNEEEEETSRSGPKRGFNFDDEPEESNLSPAERRQRQLQQEVMRTAQSAVDSSYRSLGLIYESEKVGAETAEELIRQGEALKRTERMVDNMEQDMRTSQRHINSIKSVWGGLVNYFKGKPDPKPPQRDQPTGYQANSRLQDALSDSKVHEDKYQESHPNLRKLDTSGFGASASLDNDSSNQNGYPKNKHLRSAHQQLDNNLDEMSLGLSRLKNLGLGLQAEIDDQDVSLDSLLNKVDSMDGKISSTNRQLKNLK
;
A
#
# COMPACT_ATOMS: atom_id res chain seq x y z
N MET A 1 27.33 32.55 -8.03
CA MET A 1 27.69 31.27 -7.38
C MET A 1 27.69 31.55 -5.87
N ALA A 2 26.93 30.89 -5.00
CA ALA A 2 26.07 29.71 -5.11
C ALA A 2 24.91 29.88 -4.10
N ALA A 3 23.70 29.48 -4.50
CA ALA A 3 22.55 29.35 -3.61
C ALA A 3 22.48 27.89 -3.17
N TYR A 4 22.64 27.64 -1.87
CA TYR A 4 22.33 26.34 -1.27
C TYR A 4 21.13 26.53 -0.32
N PRO A 5 20.06 25.73 -0.44
CA PRO A 5 18.95 25.77 0.49
C PRO A 5 19.36 25.11 1.82
N LYS A 6 19.03 25.75 2.94
CA LYS A 6 19.14 25.17 4.28
C LYS A 6 18.27 23.91 4.34
N SER A 7 18.89 22.73 4.44
CA SER A 7 18.20 21.49 4.78
C SER A 7 17.85 21.52 6.26
N HIS A 8 16.59 21.79 6.58
CA HIS A 8 16.04 21.73 7.93
C HIS A 8 15.81 20.26 8.31
N ASN A 9 16.40 19.83 9.43
CA ASN A 9 16.28 18.47 9.93
C ASN A 9 14.99 18.37 10.79
N PRO A 10 13.97 17.59 10.40
CA PRO A 10 12.68 17.52 11.09
C PRO A 10 12.74 16.82 12.46
N PHE A 11 13.94 16.45 12.93
CA PHE A 11 14.19 15.83 14.23
C PHE A 11 14.98 16.71 15.20
N ALA A 12 15.38 17.93 14.80
CA ALA A 12 16.01 18.88 15.70
C ALA A 12 14.93 19.68 16.43
N ASP A 13 14.95 19.61 17.77
CA ASP A 13 14.09 20.38 18.66
C ASP A 13 14.67 21.80 18.76
N ASP A 14 14.00 22.79 18.15
CA ASP A 14 14.40 24.20 18.10
C ASP A 14 14.31 24.85 19.49
N ASN A 15 15.26 24.55 20.39
CA ASN A 15 15.32 25.17 21.70
C ASN A 15 16.74 25.56 22.16
N GLU A 16 17.59 25.91 21.20
CA GLU A 16 18.90 26.50 21.46
C GLU A 16 19.16 27.63 20.45
N GLU A 17 18.65 28.83 20.73
CA GLU A 17 19.22 30.13 20.29
C GLU A 17 18.37 31.30 20.85
N GLU A 18 18.54 31.64 22.13
CA GLU A 18 18.25 32.99 22.62
C GLU A 18 19.50 33.53 23.31
N GLU A 19 20.42 34.07 22.51
CA GLU A 19 21.49 34.95 23.00
C GLU A 19 21.18 36.43 22.69
N GLU A 20 21.21 37.20 23.77
CA GLU A 20 21.64 38.60 23.86
C GLU A 20 20.82 39.71 23.20
N THR A 21 20.01 40.40 24.02
CA THR A 21 19.98 41.87 23.97
C THR A 21 20.20 42.47 25.36
N SER A 22 21.37 43.11 25.51
CA SER A 22 21.79 43.86 26.68
C SER A 22 21.01 45.17 26.84
N ARG A 23 20.32 45.39 27.98
CA ARG A 23 20.03 46.74 28.51
C ARG A 23 20.07 46.78 30.04
N SER A 24 20.88 47.72 30.55
CA SER A 24 21.22 47.95 31.94
C SER A 24 20.13 48.61 32.79
N GLY A 25 20.10 48.31 34.09
CA GLY A 25 19.58 49.19 35.15
C GLY A 25 19.68 48.55 36.54
N PRO A 26 20.30 49.19 37.56
CA PRO A 26 20.41 48.61 38.90
C PRO A 26 19.39 49.22 39.87
N LYS A 27 18.59 48.41 40.58
CA LYS A 27 17.98 48.82 41.86
C LYS A 27 17.81 47.65 42.85
N ARG A 28 18.63 47.75 43.91
CA ARG A 28 18.36 47.52 45.34
C ARG A 28 17.38 46.41 45.74
N GLY A 29 17.93 45.45 46.48
CA GLY A 29 17.24 44.26 46.98
C GLY A 29 16.23 44.49 48.09
N PHE A 30 15.45 43.42 48.31
CA PHE A 30 14.74 43.08 49.53
C PHE A 30 14.59 41.56 49.57
N ASN A 31 15.25 40.97 50.56
CA ASN A 31 15.04 39.69 51.25
C ASN A 31 14.85 38.39 50.43
N PHE A 32 15.98 37.69 50.37
CA PHE A 32 16.15 36.24 50.28
C PHE A 32 15.73 35.62 51.62
N ASP A 33 14.59 34.93 51.68
CA ASP A 33 14.29 33.85 52.63
C ASP A 33 12.85 33.35 52.39
N ASP A 34 12.67 32.63 51.30
CA ASP A 34 11.84 31.43 51.29
C ASP A 34 12.15 30.63 50.01
N GLU A 35 12.52 29.36 50.22
CA GLU A 35 12.91 28.31 49.26
C GLU A 35 14.35 28.34 48.71
N PRO A 36 15.17 27.33 49.10
CA PRO A 36 15.58 26.36 48.09
C PRO A 36 15.70 24.94 48.64
N GLU A 37 14.63 24.14 48.49
CA GLU A 37 14.71 22.67 48.55
C GLU A 37 15.42 22.05 47.32
N GLU A 38 15.98 22.86 46.41
CA GLU A 38 16.80 22.37 45.27
C GLU A 38 18.32 22.37 45.54
N SER A 39 18.77 22.92 46.68
CA SER A 39 20.20 23.16 46.95
C SER A 39 20.96 21.97 47.56
N ASN A 40 20.28 20.87 47.94
CA ASN A 40 20.89 19.76 48.69
C ASN A 40 21.15 18.48 47.88
N LEU A 41 21.07 18.49 46.55
CA LEU A 41 21.39 17.31 45.74
C LEU A 41 22.89 17.26 45.44
N SER A 42 23.52 16.14 45.78
CA SER A 42 24.92 15.87 45.44
C SER A 42 25.13 15.93 43.92
N PRO A 43 26.30 16.36 43.40
CA PRO A 43 26.61 16.31 41.98
C PRO A 43 26.36 14.93 41.34
N ALA A 44 26.54 13.85 42.11
CA ALA A 44 26.24 12.50 41.66
C ALA A 44 24.72 12.25 41.48
N GLU A 45 23.88 12.77 42.37
CA GLU A 45 22.42 12.64 42.32
C GLU A 45 21.83 13.46 41.17
N ARG A 46 22.38 14.65 40.89
CA ARG A 46 22.00 15.47 39.72
C ARG A 46 22.26 14.73 38.41
N ARG A 47 23.46 14.16 38.27
CA ARG A 47 23.83 13.34 37.10
C ARG A 47 22.91 12.11 36.97
N GLN A 48 22.59 11.45 38.07
CA GLN A 48 21.70 10.30 38.06
C GLN A 48 20.29 10.68 37.59
N ARG A 49 19.75 11.83 38.02
CA ARG A 49 18.44 12.32 37.56
C ARG A 49 18.44 12.67 36.07
N GLN A 50 19.48 13.33 35.58
CA GLN A 50 19.63 13.66 34.15
C GLN A 50 19.63 12.38 33.30
N LEU A 51 20.43 11.38 33.68
CA LEU A 51 20.49 10.10 32.96
C LEU A 51 19.14 9.37 32.99
N GLN A 52 18.40 9.41 34.11
CA GLN A 52 17.07 8.82 34.18
C GLN A 52 16.08 9.52 33.25
N GLN A 53 16.10 10.86 33.20
CA GLN A 53 15.25 11.64 32.29
C GLN A 53 15.58 11.35 30.82
N GLU A 54 16.87 11.27 30.49
CA GLU A 54 17.33 10.92 29.16
C GLU A 54 16.85 9.52 28.74
N VAL A 55 17.04 8.51 29.59
CA VAL A 55 16.55 7.15 29.34
C VAL A 55 15.03 7.12 29.13
N MET A 56 14.27 7.84 29.97
CA MET A 56 12.82 7.94 29.84
C MET A 56 12.40 8.63 28.53
N ARG A 57 13.07 9.74 28.15
CA ARG A 57 12.82 10.45 26.90
C ARG A 57 13.09 9.56 25.70
N THR A 58 14.23 8.86 25.68
CA THR A 58 14.60 7.96 24.59
C THR A 58 13.61 6.80 24.46
N ALA A 59 13.21 6.19 25.58
CA ALA A 59 12.23 5.11 25.56
C ALA A 59 10.87 5.57 25.03
N GLN A 60 10.38 6.74 25.46
CA GLN A 60 9.13 7.30 24.97
C GLN A 60 9.22 7.64 23.47
N SER A 61 10.32 8.27 23.04
CA SER A 61 10.54 8.60 21.63
C SER A 61 10.59 7.35 20.75
N ALA A 62 11.16 6.25 21.24
CA ALA A 62 11.17 4.97 20.53
C ALA A 62 9.76 4.39 20.38
N VAL A 63 8.95 4.42 21.45
CA VAL A 63 7.55 4.01 21.43
C VAL A 63 6.75 4.85 20.43
N ASP A 64 6.87 6.18 20.49
CA ASP A 64 6.16 7.09 19.58
C ASP A 64 6.56 6.85 18.12
N SER A 65 7.85 6.58 17.88
CA SER A 65 8.34 6.21 16.54
C SER A 65 7.75 4.90 16.05
N SER A 66 7.63 3.89 16.93
CA SER A 66 7.05 2.61 16.56
C SER A 66 5.57 2.73 16.18
N TYR A 67 4.79 3.57 16.86
CA TYR A 67 3.41 3.86 16.47
C TYR A 67 3.31 4.53 15.09
N ARG A 68 4.20 5.48 14.78
CA ARG A 68 4.26 6.10 13.43
C ARG A 68 4.58 5.06 12.36
N SER A 69 5.59 4.22 12.60
CA SER A 69 5.97 3.16 11.66
C SER A 69 4.85 2.16 11.43
N LEU A 70 4.12 1.79 12.49
CA LEU A 70 2.98 0.91 12.38
C LEU A 70 1.84 1.53 11.56
N GLY A 71 1.54 2.82 11.77
CA GLY A 71 0.59 3.55 10.94
C GLY A 71 0.96 3.55 9.45
N LEU A 72 2.24 3.78 9.13
CA LEU A 72 2.74 3.73 7.75
C LEU A 72 2.63 2.33 7.14
N ILE A 73 2.83 1.27 7.92
CA ILE A 73 2.67 -0.11 7.45
C ILE A 73 1.21 -0.37 7.07
N TYR A 74 0.25 0.00 7.92
CA TYR A 74 -1.16 -0.17 7.61
C TYR A 74 -1.61 0.66 6.42
N GLU A 75 -1.12 1.90 6.29
CA GLU A 75 -1.40 2.75 5.12
C GLU A 75 -0.84 2.13 3.83
N SER A 76 0.40 1.63 3.89
CA SER A 76 1.03 0.93 2.76
C SER A 76 0.25 -0.34 2.39
N GLU A 77 -0.27 -1.05 3.37
CA GLU A 77 -1.06 -2.27 3.19
C GLU A 77 -2.37 -1.96 2.48
N LYS A 78 -3.06 -0.89 2.90
CA LYS A 78 -4.27 -0.41 2.24
C LYS A 78 -4.03 0.00 0.79
N VAL A 79 -3.02 0.83 0.54
CA VAL A 79 -2.67 1.24 -0.84
C VAL A 79 -2.31 0.02 -1.69
N GLY A 80 -1.61 -0.95 -1.10
CA GLY A 80 -1.33 -2.23 -1.73
C GLY A 80 -2.59 -3.03 -2.09
N ALA A 81 -3.57 -3.08 -1.19
CA ALA A 81 -4.84 -3.77 -1.42
C ALA A 81 -5.66 -3.10 -2.53
N GLU A 82 -5.74 -1.76 -2.55
CA GLU A 82 -6.39 -1.01 -3.63
C GLU A 82 -5.67 -1.24 -4.98
N THR A 83 -4.34 -1.30 -4.96
CA THR A 83 -3.53 -1.61 -6.16
C THR A 83 -3.80 -3.02 -6.66
N ALA A 84 -3.93 -4.00 -5.75
CA ALA A 84 -4.28 -5.37 -6.10
C ALA A 84 -5.65 -5.44 -6.79
N GLU A 85 -6.67 -4.77 -6.25
CA GLU A 85 -7.99 -4.71 -6.88
C GLU A 85 -7.96 -4.09 -8.27
N GLU A 86 -7.16 -3.04 -8.46
CA GLU A 86 -6.99 -2.41 -9.77
C GLU A 86 -6.30 -3.34 -10.77
N LEU A 87 -5.26 -4.09 -10.36
CA LEU A 87 -4.63 -5.09 -11.23
C LEU A 87 -5.63 -6.16 -11.66
N ILE A 88 -6.49 -6.64 -10.75
CA ILE A 88 -7.55 -7.60 -11.09
C ILE A 88 -8.49 -7.03 -12.16
N ARG A 89 -8.90 -5.77 -11.99
CA ARG A 89 -9.76 -5.06 -12.95
C ARG A 89 -9.07 -4.86 -14.32
N GLN A 90 -7.76 -4.58 -14.31
CA GLN A 90 -6.97 -4.46 -15.54
C GLN A 90 -6.84 -5.80 -16.27
N GLY A 91 -6.57 -6.88 -15.56
CA GLY A 91 -6.53 -8.23 -16.12
C GLY A 91 -7.86 -8.66 -16.74
N GLU A 92 -8.99 -8.30 -16.13
CA GLU A 92 -10.32 -8.44 -16.75
C GLU A 92 -10.44 -7.70 -18.08
N ALA A 93 -9.94 -6.46 -18.15
CA ALA A 93 -9.97 -5.67 -19.37
C ALA A 93 -9.09 -6.27 -20.47
N LEU A 94 -7.90 -6.77 -20.12
CA LEU A 94 -7.02 -7.49 -21.05
C LEU A 94 -7.72 -8.73 -21.61
N LYS A 95 -8.31 -9.57 -20.76
CA LYS A 95 -9.04 -10.78 -21.18
C LYS A 95 -10.26 -10.47 -22.06
N ARG A 96 -10.99 -9.39 -21.77
CA ARG A 96 -12.08 -8.91 -22.64
C ARG A 96 -11.57 -8.47 -24.01
N THR A 97 -10.45 -7.76 -24.03
CA THR A 97 -9.85 -7.25 -25.28
C THR A 97 -9.34 -8.42 -26.14
N GLU A 98 -8.69 -9.40 -25.55
CA GLU A 98 -8.26 -10.62 -26.24
C GLU A 98 -9.42 -11.34 -26.91
N ARG A 99 -10.52 -11.56 -26.19
CA ARG A 99 -11.74 -12.16 -26.77
C ARG A 99 -12.30 -11.34 -27.93
N MET A 100 -12.29 -10.01 -27.83
CA MET A 100 -12.74 -9.15 -28.91
C MET A 100 -11.87 -9.33 -30.16
N VAL A 101 -10.55 -9.43 -29.99
CA VAL A 101 -9.62 -9.69 -31.10
C VAL A 101 -9.82 -11.08 -31.69
N ASP A 102 -10.02 -12.10 -30.86
CA ASP A 102 -10.31 -13.46 -31.35
C ASP A 102 -11.62 -13.51 -32.16
N ASN A 103 -12.66 -12.83 -31.68
CA ASN A 103 -13.94 -12.70 -32.40
C ASN A 103 -13.77 -11.98 -33.75
N MET A 104 -13.01 -10.88 -33.76
CA MET A 104 -12.68 -10.18 -35.01
C MET A 104 -11.94 -11.11 -35.98
N GLU A 105 -11.13 -12.06 -35.50
CA GLU A 105 -10.41 -12.98 -36.37
C GLU A 105 -11.36 -13.93 -37.07
N GLN A 106 -12.31 -14.45 -36.30
CA GLN A 106 -13.35 -15.33 -36.80
C GLN A 106 -14.25 -14.61 -37.82
N ASP A 107 -14.63 -13.37 -37.53
CA ASP A 107 -15.42 -12.53 -38.42
C ASP A 107 -14.65 -12.22 -39.71
N MET A 108 -13.34 -11.97 -39.61
CA MET A 108 -12.47 -11.74 -40.76
C MET A 108 -12.35 -12.98 -41.64
N ARG A 109 -12.21 -14.18 -41.06
CA ARG A 109 -12.19 -15.45 -41.80
C ARG A 109 -13.50 -15.66 -42.57
N THR A 110 -14.64 -15.33 -41.95
CA THR A 110 -15.95 -15.43 -42.59
C THR A 110 -16.09 -14.39 -43.71
N SER A 111 -15.68 -13.14 -43.45
CA SER A 111 -15.64 -12.06 -44.45
C SER A 111 -14.79 -12.42 -45.66
N GLN A 112 -13.62 -13.04 -45.46
CA GLN A 112 -12.76 -13.49 -46.56
C GLN A 112 -13.42 -14.58 -47.41
N ARG A 113 -14.19 -15.51 -46.81
CA ARG A 113 -14.97 -16.49 -47.58
C ARG A 113 -16.03 -15.81 -48.44
N HIS A 114 -16.73 -14.81 -47.90
CA HIS A 114 -17.70 -14.03 -48.66
C HIS A 114 -17.06 -13.25 -49.81
N ILE A 115 -15.93 -12.57 -49.59
CA ILE A 115 -15.17 -11.88 -50.63
C ILE A 115 -14.75 -12.84 -51.74
N ASN A 116 -14.26 -14.03 -51.39
CA ASN A 116 -13.90 -15.05 -52.38
C ASN A 116 -15.13 -15.54 -53.17
N SER A 117 -16.30 -15.68 -52.53
CA SER A 117 -17.54 -16.04 -53.22
C SER A 117 -18.02 -14.95 -54.19
N ILE A 118 -17.85 -13.67 -53.85
CA ILE A 118 -18.19 -12.52 -54.71
C ILE A 118 -17.25 -12.44 -55.92
N LYS A 119 -15.98 -12.82 -55.80
CA LYS A 119 -15.12 -12.99 -57.00
C LYS A 119 -15.61 -14.11 -57.92
N SER A 120 -16.28 -15.12 -57.36
CA SER A 120 -16.63 -16.35 -58.06
C SER A 120 -17.98 -16.35 -58.78
N VAL A 121 -18.75 -15.24 -58.74
CA VAL A 121 -20.04 -15.12 -59.47
C VAL A 121 -19.89 -15.04 -61.00
N TRP A 122 -18.68 -14.89 -61.54
CA TRP A 122 -18.43 -15.10 -62.98
C TRP A 122 -18.33 -16.59 -63.39
N GLY A 123 -18.44 -17.54 -62.44
CA GLY A 123 -18.47 -18.99 -62.70
C GLY A 123 -19.61 -19.76 -61.98
N GLY A 124 -20.55 -19.05 -61.34
CA GLY A 124 -21.48 -19.60 -60.35
C GLY A 124 -22.80 -20.21 -60.85
N LEU A 125 -23.14 -20.11 -62.14
CA LEU A 125 -24.42 -20.63 -62.64
C LEU A 125 -24.51 -22.17 -62.67
N VAL A 126 -23.38 -22.89 -62.51
CA VAL A 126 -23.36 -24.36 -62.64
C VAL A 126 -23.43 -25.09 -61.28
N ASN A 127 -23.15 -24.41 -60.16
CA ASN A 127 -23.02 -25.05 -58.85
C ASN A 127 -24.28 -24.96 -57.96
N TYR A 128 -25.33 -24.27 -58.41
CA TYR A 128 -26.61 -24.13 -57.70
C TYR A 128 -27.40 -25.44 -57.60
N PHE A 129 -27.01 -26.49 -58.36
CA PHE A 129 -27.67 -27.79 -58.36
C PHE A 129 -27.17 -28.80 -57.31
N LYS A 130 -26.20 -28.44 -56.46
CA LYS A 130 -25.68 -29.36 -55.45
C LYS A 130 -25.79 -28.76 -54.05
N GLY A 131 -26.97 -28.93 -53.46
CA GLY A 131 -27.31 -28.49 -52.11
C GLY A 131 -26.28 -28.96 -51.08
N LYS A 132 -25.88 -28.05 -50.19
CA LYS A 132 -25.09 -28.35 -49.00
C LYS A 132 -25.85 -27.86 -47.76
N PRO A 133 -25.71 -28.56 -46.62
CA PRO A 133 -26.47 -28.29 -45.41
C PRO A 133 -25.95 -27.04 -44.67
N ASP A 134 -26.85 -26.44 -43.89
CA ASP A 134 -26.65 -25.18 -43.17
C ASP A 134 -25.42 -25.17 -42.25
N PRO A 135 -24.62 -24.09 -42.25
CA PRO A 135 -23.55 -23.92 -41.28
C PRO A 135 -24.17 -23.57 -39.92
N LYS A 136 -23.97 -24.47 -38.95
CA LYS A 136 -24.32 -24.27 -37.54
C LYS A 136 -23.63 -22.99 -37.03
N PRO A 137 -24.34 -22.06 -36.36
CA PRO A 137 -23.72 -20.86 -35.83
C PRO A 137 -22.61 -21.23 -34.83
N PRO A 138 -21.50 -20.49 -34.81
CA PRO A 138 -20.43 -20.75 -33.86
C PRO A 138 -20.97 -20.59 -32.43
N GLN A 139 -20.81 -21.65 -31.64
CA GLN A 139 -21.11 -21.62 -30.22
C GLN A 139 -20.21 -20.56 -29.58
N ARG A 140 -20.82 -19.48 -29.10
CA ARG A 140 -20.16 -18.49 -28.27
C ARG A 140 -19.99 -19.11 -26.89
N ASP A 141 -18.78 -19.54 -26.57
CA ASP A 141 -18.46 -20.06 -25.24
C ASP A 141 -18.79 -19.00 -24.18
N GLN A 142 -19.52 -19.41 -23.14
CA GLN A 142 -19.90 -18.56 -22.01
C GLN A 142 -18.65 -18.11 -21.24
N PRO A 143 -18.69 -16.91 -20.61
CA PRO A 143 -17.49 -16.29 -20.09
C PRO A 143 -17.01 -17.02 -18.83
N THR A 144 -15.86 -17.67 -18.89
CA THR A 144 -15.06 -17.90 -17.70
C THR A 144 -14.65 -16.54 -17.14
N GLY A 145 -15.04 -16.25 -15.90
CA GLY A 145 -14.56 -15.07 -15.17
C GLY A 145 -13.04 -14.99 -15.29
N TYR A 146 -12.52 -13.77 -15.34
CA TYR A 146 -11.08 -13.62 -15.13
C TYR A 146 -10.79 -14.04 -13.69
N GLN A 147 -9.82 -14.94 -13.52
CA GLN A 147 -9.39 -15.36 -12.20
C GLN A 147 -7.99 -14.80 -12.05
N ALA A 148 -7.84 -13.84 -11.13
CA ALA A 148 -6.56 -13.27 -10.77
C ALA A 148 -5.60 -14.35 -10.26
N ASN A 149 -4.30 -14.05 -10.25
CA ASN A 149 -3.28 -14.94 -9.72
C ASN A 149 -3.63 -15.37 -8.29
N SER A 150 -3.61 -16.69 -8.02
CA SER A 150 -3.97 -17.25 -6.71
C SER A 150 -3.18 -16.62 -5.56
N ARG A 151 -1.92 -16.27 -5.78
CA ARG A 151 -1.07 -15.64 -4.77
C ARG A 151 -1.51 -14.23 -4.44
N LEU A 152 -1.96 -13.47 -5.44
CA LEU A 152 -2.53 -12.14 -5.23
C LEU A 152 -3.86 -12.24 -4.48
N GLN A 153 -4.71 -13.20 -4.83
CA GLN A 153 -5.99 -13.40 -4.14
C GLN A 153 -5.78 -13.75 -2.66
N ASP A 154 -4.85 -14.65 -2.36
CA ASP A 154 -4.53 -15.03 -0.99
C ASP A 154 -3.99 -13.84 -0.19
N ALA A 155 -3.05 -13.08 -0.77
CA ALA A 155 -2.47 -11.91 -0.13
C ALA A 155 -3.47 -10.77 0.08
N LEU A 156 -4.36 -10.53 -0.89
CA LEU A 156 -5.44 -9.55 -0.78
C LEU A 156 -6.45 -9.95 0.29
N SER A 157 -6.78 -11.25 0.37
CA SER A 157 -7.70 -11.76 1.39
C SER A 157 -7.12 -11.60 2.81
N ASP A 158 -5.83 -11.90 2.99
CA ASP A 158 -5.13 -11.72 4.26
C ASP A 158 -5.05 -10.23 4.67
N SER A 159 -4.82 -9.35 3.68
CA SER A 159 -4.76 -7.91 3.91
C SER A 159 -6.10 -7.30 4.34
N LYS A 160 -7.21 -7.72 3.69
CA LYS A 160 -8.57 -7.23 4.03
C LYS A 160 -8.98 -7.52 5.47
N VAL A 161 -8.50 -8.61 6.06
CA VAL A 161 -8.78 -8.95 7.47
C VAL A 161 -8.23 -7.88 8.43
N HIS A 162 -7.20 -7.14 8.03
CA HIS A 162 -6.48 -6.17 8.87
C HIS A 162 -6.88 -4.71 8.61
N GLU A 163 -7.89 -4.46 7.77
CA GLU A 163 -8.37 -3.12 7.42
C GLU A 163 -8.94 -2.35 8.64
N ASP A 164 -9.47 -3.06 9.63
CA ASP A 164 -9.94 -2.45 10.88
C ASP A 164 -8.78 -1.83 11.67
N LYS A 165 -7.61 -2.47 11.70
CA LYS A 165 -6.41 -1.92 12.36
C LYS A 165 -5.91 -0.66 11.68
N TYR A 166 -6.05 -0.57 10.35
CA TYR A 166 -5.79 0.66 9.61
C TYR A 166 -6.71 1.79 10.10
N GLN A 167 -8.02 1.54 10.20
CA GLN A 167 -8.99 2.54 10.67
C GLN A 167 -8.69 3.03 12.10
N GLU A 168 -8.23 2.13 12.97
CA GLU A 168 -7.84 2.47 14.35
C GLU A 168 -6.56 3.31 14.42
N SER A 169 -5.59 3.04 13.54
CA SER A 169 -4.29 3.73 13.54
C SER A 169 -4.32 5.10 12.87
N HIS A 170 -5.26 5.34 11.94
CA HIS A 170 -5.25 6.54 11.12
C HIS A 170 -5.82 7.76 11.90
N PRO A 171 -5.12 8.91 11.94
CA PRO A 171 -5.50 10.05 12.80
C PRO A 171 -6.91 10.59 12.51
N ASN A 172 -7.37 10.46 11.26
CA ASN A 172 -8.70 10.90 10.83
C ASN A 172 -9.81 9.83 10.92
N LEU A 173 -9.45 8.56 11.13
CA LEU A 173 -10.42 7.44 11.19
C LEU A 173 -10.53 6.83 12.58
N ARG A 174 -9.60 7.18 13.48
CA ARG A 174 -9.60 6.75 14.87
C ARG A 174 -10.94 7.11 15.52
N LYS A 175 -11.77 6.10 15.79
CA LYS A 175 -12.89 6.27 16.71
C LYS A 175 -12.27 6.67 18.04
N LEU A 176 -12.52 7.90 18.46
CA LEU A 176 -12.07 8.42 19.75
C LEU A 176 -12.84 7.67 20.83
N ASP A 177 -12.36 6.49 21.23
CA ASP A 177 -12.77 5.87 22.47
C ASP A 177 -12.08 6.64 23.60
N THR A 178 -12.76 7.68 24.08
CA THR A 178 -12.30 8.53 25.19
C THR A 178 -12.55 7.88 26.55
N SER A 179 -13.08 6.64 26.58
CA SER A 179 -13.41 5.92 27.81
C SER A 179 -12.20 5.63 28.72
N GLY A 180 -10.97 5.74 28.20
CA GLY A 180 -9.73 5.55 28.95
C GLY A 180 -8.98 6.83 29.35
N PHE A 181 -9.40 8.02 28.92
CA PHE A 181 -8.76 9.27 29.34
C PHE A 181 -9.29 9.69 30.71
N GLY A 182 -8.81 9.03 31.77
CA GLY A 182 -9.06 9.45 33.16
C GLY A 182 -9.68 8.40 34.10
N ALA A 183 -9.81 7.13 33.72
CA ALA A 183 -10.39 6.11 34.59
C ALA A 183 -9.36 5.04 35.02
N SER A 184 -9.10 5.00 36.33
CA SER A 184 -8.38 4.00 37.10
C SER A 184 -6.85 3.93 36.92
N ALA A 185 -6.16 4.89 37.56
CA ALA A 185 -4.98 4.52 38.35
C ALA A 185 -5.46 3.72 39.57
N SER A 186 -5.85 2.46 39.37
CA SER A 186 -5.98 1.52 40.49
C SER A 186 -4.56 1.16 40.92
N LEU A 187 -4.15 1.77 42.03
CA LEU A 187 -2.95 1.43 42.77
C LEU A 187 -3.18 0.07 43.45
N ASP A 188 -3.15 -1.01 42.68
CA ASP A 188 -3.03 -2.35 43.24
C ASP A 188 -1.57 -2.54 43.68
N ASN A 189 -1.33 -2.17 44.93
CA ASN A 189 -0.13 -2.45 45.68
C ASN A 189 -0.12 -3.96 46.03
N ASP A 190 0.28 -4.80 45.06
CA ASP A 190 0.64 -6.18 45.35
C ASP A 190 2.09 -6.24 45.86
N SER A 191 2.20 -6.23 47.19
CA SER A 191 3.45 -6.36 47.91
C SER A 191 3.84 -7.84 48.06
N SER A 192 4.36 -8.46 47.01
CA SER A 192 5.13 -9.70 47.16
C SER A 192 6.00 -10.03 45.94
N ASN A 193 7.22 -9.47 45.87
CA ASN A 193 8.40 -10.30 45.59
C ASN A 193 9.71 -9.51 45.74
N GLN A 194 10.57 -10.11 46.56
CA GLN A 194 11.93 -9.72 46.90
C GLN A 194 12.87 -9.81 45.69
N ASN A 195 13.62 -8.73 45.48
CA ASN A 195 15.07 -8.65 45.19
C ASN A 195 15.39 -7.53 44.19
N GLY A 196 16.19 -6.56 44.66
CA GLY A 196 17.07 -5.71 43.86
C GLY A 196 16.39 -4.69 42.93
N TYR A 197 16.41 -3.42 43.36
CA TYR A 197 16.08 -2.19 42.64
C TYR A 197 14.57 -1.91 42.40
N PRO A 198 14.03 -0.75 42.83
CA PRO A 198 12.69 -0.33 42.45
C PRO A 198 12.66 -0.03 40.95
N LYS A 199 12.13 -1.02 40.24
CA LYS A 199 11.62 -1.03 38.87
C LYS A 199 11.02 0.33 38.50
N ASN A 200 11.60 0.99 37.51
CA ASN A 200 10.95 2.09 36.82
C ASN A 200 9.78 1.50 36.02
N LYS A 201 8.61 1.38 36.66
CA LYS A 201 7.39 0.76 36.09
C LYS A 201 7.08 1.33 34.70
N HIS A 202 7.26 2.64 34.54
CA HIS A 202 7.07 3.36 33.29
C HIS A 202 8.05 2.95 32.18
N LEU A 203 9.33 2.78 32.52
CA LEU A 203 10.33 2.32 31.55
C LEU A 203 10.04 0.88 31.10
N ARG A 204 9.65 0.01 32.04
CA ARG A 204 9.28 -1.37 31.71
C ARG A 204 8.04 -1.42 30.82
N SER A 205 7.03 -0.61 31.11
CA SER A 205 5.84 -0.52 30.25
C SER A 205 6.17 0.04 28.88
N ALA A 206 7.06 1.03 28.78
CA ALA A 206 7.51 1.58 27.50
C ALA A 206 8.23 0.52 26.65
N HIS A 207 9.16 -0.23 27.25
CA HIS A 207 9.81 -1.34 26.54
C HIS A 207 8.83 -2.43 26.11
N GLN A 208 7.89 -2.82 26.98
CA GLN A 208 6.88 -3.82 26.63
C GLN A 208 5.98 -3.35 25.47
N GLN A 209 5.59 -2.07 25.45
CA GLN A 209 4.83 -1.50 24.33
C GLN A 209 5.67 -1.47 23.04
N LEU A 210 6.94 -1.10 23.15
CA LEU A 210 7.85 -1.11 22.02
C LEU A 210 8.00 -2.52 21.44
N ASP A 211 8.21 -3.53 22.27
CA ASP A 211 8.33 -4.93 21.85
C ASP A 211 7.05 -5.41 21.14
N ASN A 212 5.88 -5.14 21.72
CA ASN A 212 4.59 -5.46 21.09
C ASN A 212 4.44 -4.77 19.73
N ASN A 213 4.82 -3.50 19.63
CA ASN A 213 4.76 -2.76 18.37
C ASN A 213 5.74 -3.32 17.34
N LEU A 214 6.93 -3.74 17.75
CA LEU A 214 7.92 -4.38 16.86
C LEU A 214 7.43 -5.73 16.33
N ASP A 215 6.75 -6.53 17.15
CA ASP A 215 6.12 -7.77 16.73
C ASP A 215 5.01 -7.51 15.70
N GLU A 216 4.12 -6.55 15.97
CA GLU A 216 3.07 -6.14 15.03
C GLU A 216 3.65 -5.59 13.72
N MET A 217 4.72 -4.79 13.80
CA MET A 217 5.47 -4.32 12.62
C MET A 217 6.05 -5.49 11.83
N SER A 218 6.61 -6.51 12.49
CA SER A 218 7.16 -7.70 11.83
C SER A 218 6.08 -8.44 11.04
N LEU A 219 4.91 -8.65 11.66
CA LEU A 219 3.74 -9.26 11.01
C LEU A 219 3.25 -8.41 9.84
N GLY A 220 3.10 -7.09 10.02
CA GLY A 220 2.66 -6.17 8.98
C GLY A 220 3.62 -6.10 7.80
N LEU A 221 4.93 -6.10 8.04
CA LEU A 221 5.94 -6.19 6.98
C LEU A 221 5.88 -7.53 6.23
N SER A 222 5.58 -8.63 6.93
CA SER A 222 5.36 -9.93 6.29
C SER A 222 4.14 -9.91 5.37
N ARG A 223 3.03 -9.28 5.80
CA ARG A 223 1.83 -9.10 4.96
C ARG A 223 2.13 -8.22 3.74
N LEU A 224 2.79 -7.07 3.93
CA LEU A 224 3.25 -6.21 2.84
C LEU A 224 4.14 -6.95 1.84
N LYS A 225 5.05 -7.80 2.32
CA LYS A 225 5.88 -8.65 1.46
C LYS A 225 5.03 -9.63 0.65
N ASN A 226 4.09 -10.31 1.29
CA ASN A 226 3.20 -11.26 0.61
C ASN A 226 2.37 -10.55 -0.47
N LEU A 227 1.83 -9.37 -0.14
CA LEU A 227 1.10 -8.53 -1.08
C LEU A 227 1.99 -8.10 -2.24
N GLY A 228 3.20 -7.59 -2.00
CA GLY A 228 4.14 -7.22 -3.05
C GLY A 228 4.51 -8.39 -3.98
N LEU A 229 4.70 -9.59 -3.43
CA LEU A 229 4.95 -10.79 -4.24
C LEU A 229 3.72 -11.25 -5.02
N GLY A 230 2.52 -11.05 -4.48
CA GLY A 230 1.25 -11.29 -5.18
C GLY A 230 1.07 -10.31 -6.35
N LEU A 231 1.32 -9.01 -6.12
CA LEU A 231 1.26 -7.98 -7.14
C LEU A 231 2.24 -8.27 -8.28
N GLN A 232 3.48 -8.65 -7.95
CA GLN A 232 4.48 -9.01 -8.95
C GLN A 232 4.02 -10.20 -9.81
N ALA A 233 3.51 -11.26 -9.19
CA ALA A 233 3.05 -12.43 -9.93
C ALA A 233 1.88 -12.10 -10.88
N GLU A 234 0.97 -11.21 -10.45
CA GLU A 234 -0.12 -10.73 -11.30
C GLU A 234 0.38 -9.88 -12.49
N ILE A 235 1.37 -9.00 -12.26
CA ILE A 235 1.99 -8.22 -13.33
C ILE A 235 2.67 -9.15 -14.35
N ASP A 236 3.44 -10.13 -13.87
CA ASP A 236 4.13 -11.09 -14.74
C ASP A 236 3.13 -11.88 -15.62
N ASP A 237 1.98 -12.29 -15.05
CA ASP A 237 0.91 -12.97 -15.79
C ASP A 237 0.23 -12.05 -16.83
N GLN A 238 0.02 -10.78 -16.47
CA GLN A 238 -0.57 -9.79 -17.37
C GLN A 238 0.38 -9.41 -18.51
N ASP A 239 1.68 -9.33 -18.26
CA ASP A 239 2.69 -9.05 -19.30
C ASP A 239 2.67 -10.11 -20.40
N VAL A 240 2.62 -11.40 -20.03
CA VAL A 240 2.49 -12.50 -20.99
C VAL A 240 1.19 -12.38 -21.81
N SER A 241 0.09 -12.02 -21.13
CA SER A 241 -1.22 -11.85 -21.78
C SER A 241 -1.23 -10.66 -22.74
N LEU A 242 -0.55 -9.56 -22.37
CA LEU A 242 -0.40 -8.36 -23.17
C LEU A 242 0.43 -8.63 -24.43
N ASP A 243 1.56 -9.34 -24.32
CA ASP A 243 2.37 -9.73 -25.47
C ASP A 243 1.60 -10.60 -26.45
N SER A 244 0.83 -11.57 -25.96
CA SER A 244 -0.07 -12.39 -26.78
C SER A 244 -1.11 -11.52 -27.50
N LEU A 245 -1.74 -10.59 -26.77
CA LEU A 245 -2.73 -9.68 -27.31
C LEU A 245 -2.16 -8.77 -28.40
N LEU A 246 -0.97 -8.19 -28.19
CA LEU A 246 -0.29 -7.36 -29.18
C LEU A 246 -0.04 -8.13 -30.48
N ASN A 247 0.51 -9.34 -30.39
CA ASN A 247 0.75 -10.19 -31.56
C ASN A 247 -0.56 -10.51 -32.32
N LYS A 248 -1.64 -10.79 -31.58
CA LYS A 248 -2.97 -11.03 -32.18
C LYS A 248 -3.52 -9.78 -32.87
N VAL A 249 -3.39 -8.62 -32.25
CA VAL A 249 -3.82 -7.32 -32.80
C VAL A 249 -3.04 -6.98 -34.07
N ASP A 250 -1.72 -7.14 -34.09
CA ASP A 250 -0.89 -6.87 -35.27
C ASP A 250 -1.25 -7.79 -36.44
N SER A 251 -1.45 -9.08 -36.16
CA SER A 251 -1.96 -10.02 -37.16
C SER A 251 -3.36 -9.62 -37.67
N MET A 252 -4.22 -9.12 -36.77
CA MET A 252 -5.56 -8.66 -37.13
C MET A 252 -5.51 -7.46 -38.08
N ASP A 253 -4.71 -6.46 -37.75
CA ASP A 253 -4.57 -5.25 -38.54
C ASP A 253 -4.09 -5.57 -39.96
N GLY A 254 -3.09 -6.46 -40.08
CA GLY A 254 -2.65 -6.96 -41.38
C GLY A 254 -3.76 -7.64 -42.19
N LYS A 255 -4.59 -8.47 -41.55
CA LYS A 255 -5.74 -9.13 -42.21
C LYS A 255 -6.82 -8.13 -42.61
N ILE A 256 -7.16 -7.16 -41.76
CA ILE A 256 -8.12 -6.09 -42.06
C ILE A 256 -7.62 -5.25 -43.24
N SER A 257 -6.35 -4.83 -43.23
CA SER A 257 -5.74 -4.04 -44.28
C SER A 257 -5.74 -4.76 -45.64
N SER A 258 -5.37 -6.06 -45.65
CA SER A 258 -5.44 -6.90 -46.84
C SER A 258 -6.88 -7.04 -47.37
N THR A 259 -7.83 -7.32 -46.47
CA THR A 259 -9.25 -7.46 -46.82
C THR A 259 -9.80 -6.16 -47.40
N ASN A 260 -9.46 -5.01 -46.81
CA ASN A 260 -9.86 -3.69 -47.31
C ASN A 260 -9.30 -3.42 -48.71
N ARG A 261 -8.03 -3.77 -48.98
CA ARG A 261 -7.46 -3.69 -50.33
C ARG A 261 -8.21 -4.56 -51.34
N GLN A 262 -8.56 -5.80 -50.96
CA GLN A 262 -9.34 -6.69 -51.83
C GLN A 262 -10.73 -6.14 -52.14
N LEU A 263 -11.41 -5.56 -51.14
CA LEU A 263 -12.72 -4.93 -51.32
C LEU A 263 -12.65 -3.71 -52.26
N LYS A 264 -11.59 -2.90 -52.17
CA LYS A 264 -11.38 -1.77 -53.10
C LYS A 264 -11.19 -2.24 -54.54
N ASN A 265 -10.52 -3.37 -54.75
CA ASN A 265 -10.30 -3.96 -56.07
C ASN A 265 -11.51 -4.74 -56.62
N LEU A 266 -12.58 -4.88 -55.83
CA LEU A 266 -13.84 -5.50 -56.24
C LEU A 266 -14.87 -4.51 -56.79
N LYS A 267 -14.61 -3.20 -56.65
CA LYS A 267 -15.33 -2.12 -57.35
C LYS A 267 -14.76 -1.94 -58.75
#